data_AF-A0A833JH81-F1
#
_entry.id   AF-A0A833JH81-F1
#
_cell.length_a   1.000
_cell.length_b   1.000
_cell.length_c   1.000
_cell.angle_alpha   90.00
_cell.angle_beta   90.00
_cell.angle_gamma   90.00
#
_symmetry.space_group_name_H-M   'P 1'
#
loop_
_entity.id
_entity.type
_entity.pdbx_description
1 polymer ?
#
loop_
_entity_poly.entity_id
_entity_poly.type
_entity_poly.pdbx_seq_one_letter_code
_entity_poly.pdbx_strand_id
1 'polypeptide(L)'
;MENQSDFEVIQDGTISRLKGHLVDSTNLDDHKTFLSKSKEISLQDLYSVSWLGLQRFYEMVFKFPNKVLLSDIPPHVYRILLLLPSFGKKVGVKSFVIEVFKPNQDKKKISMTIEKLVEIGKKQGCFASLPDGSRISGSLHHLCRPFFNDFQIPHKNFSSKWCIKNEGICNFFYEYACFMRVTLEICSLAQESTARLIEESLQQICMRISNLEFGVKTIDPNFSDYKSRSLMSLMPHIHEVSKSVVIGLNLSSTTFEAVAETFEAIFLSERMVGSELFDQMEYFINFTDQLTPMARSLEDVGVELGDNTLKYGEISSLRKAFETFSGKDLSEKNISTLRRKLKMDQSINLNWEDTLKEIQNEFKLIQNELGRCIVALQGFDLVRQVLEHRVGEVEILKDNFNAVRDKELNWEQLKERILIKIVDRLVTDQEKFSFAFFFPDSTIKQHESKLLNGETFFF
;
A
#
# COMPACT_ATOMS: atom_id res chain seq x y z
N MET A 1 7.08 0.70 -25.95
CA MET A 1 5.81 1.41 -25.78
C MET A 1 6.09 2.51 -24.77
N GLU A 2 5.77 3.75 -25.10
CA GLU A 2 5.88 4.87 -24.16
C GLU A 2 4.91 4.60 -23.00
N ASN A 3 5.42 4.48 -21.77
CA ASN A 3 4.60 4.49 -20.56
C ASN A 3 4.07 5.92 -20.38
N GLN A 4 3.01 6.27 -21.11
CA GLN A 4 2.13 7.35 -20.67
C GLN A 4 1.56 6.92 -19.31
N SER A 5 1.62 7.78 -18.30
CA SER A 5 0.91 7.49 -17.06
C SER A 5 -0.56 7.34 -17.40
N ASP A 6 -1.12 6.15 -17.19
CA ASP A 6 -2.54 5.83 -17.38
C ASP A 6 -3.51 6.65 -16.51
N PHE A 7 -3.01 7.68 -15.81
CA PHE A 7 -3.78 8.55 -14.95
C PHE A 7 -4.31 9.76 -15.72
N GLU A 8 -5.63 9.93 -15.70
CA GLU A 8 -6.32 11.02 -16.38
C GLU A 8 -7.23 11.76 -15.39
N VAL A 9 -7.30 13.08 -15.54
CA VAL A 9 -8.31 13.91 -14.86
C VAL A 9 -9.29 14.45 -15.90
N ILE A 10 -10.53 13.99 -15.83
CA ILE A 10 -11.61 14.42 -16.72
C ILE A 10 -12.47 15.42 -15.97
N GLN A 11 -12.60 16.65 -16.49
CA GLN A 11 -13.44 17.68 -15.88
C GLN A 11 -14.78 17.79 -16.60
N ASP A 12 -15.87 17.63 -15.84
CA ASP A 12 -17.25 17.86 -16.28
C ASP A 12 -17.89 18.93 -15.38
N GLY A 13 -17.87 20.18 -15.84
CA GLY A 13 -18.32 21.33 -15.07
C GLY A 13 -17.54 21.51 -13.77
N THR A 14 -18.24 21.37 -12.62
CA THR A 14 -17.65 21.48 -11.27
C THR A 14 -17.22 20.13 -10.68
N ILE A 15 -17.32 19.05 -11.45
CA ILE A 15 -16.96 17.70 -11.04
C ILE A 15 -15.69 17.29 -11.79
N SER A 16 -14.68 16.82 -11.06
CA SER A 16 -13.53 16.14 -11.67
C SER A 16 -13.65 14.64 -11.44
N ARG A 17 -13.39 13.83 -12.47
CA ARG A 17 -13.27 12.37 -12.37
C ARG A 17 -11.80 11.99 -12.48
N LEU A 18 -11.32 11.20 -11.53
CA LEU A 18 -10.00 10.58 -11.63
C LEU A 18 -10.15 9.21 -12.26
N LYS A 19 -9.34 8.93 -13.28
CA LYS A 19 -9.37 7.67 -14.01
C LYS A 19 -7.97 7.08 -14.09
N GLY A 20 -7.86 5.76 -13.94
CA GLY A 20 -6.61 5.03 -14.07
C GLY A 20 -5.92 4.72 -12.74
N HIS A 21 -4.58 4.77 -12.74
CA HIS A 21 -3.75 4.34 -11.61
C HIS A 21 -3.19 5.54 -10.84
N LEU A 22 -3.57 5.68 -9.56
CA LEU A 22 -3.05 6.71 -8.66
C LEU A 22 -1.85 6.15 -7.87
N VAL A 23 -0.66 6.24 -8.45
CA VAL A 23 0.58 5.64 -7.94
C VAL A 23 1.58 6.70 -7.48
N ASP A 24 2.68 6.28 -6.87
CA ASP A 24 3.74 7.15 -6.33
C ASP A 24 4.35 8.07 -7.40
N SER A 25 4.37 7.62 -8.66
CA SER A 25 4.87 8.36 -9.81
C SER A 25 3.83 9.24 -10.51
N THR A 26 2.57 9.25 -10.07
CA THR A 26 1.52 10.08 -10.67
C THR A 26 1.83 11.57 -10.46
N ASN A 27 1.97 12.33 -11.55
CA ASN A 27 2.19 13.77 -11.49
C ASN A 27 0.89 14.54 -11.21
N LEU A 28 0.61 14.81 -9.93
CA LEU A 28 -0.59 15.53 -9.51
C LEU A 28 -0.49 17.05 -9.69
N ASP A 29 0.72 17.61 -9.78
CA ASP A 29 0.91 19.06 -9.86
C ASP A 29 0.35 19.64 -11.16
N ASP A 30 0.46 18.91 -12.27
CA ASP A 30 -0.10 19.29 -13.57
C ASP A 30 -1.64 19.43 -13.51
N HIS A 31 -2.28 18.69 -12.61
CA HIS A 31 -3.75 18.66 -12.47
C HIS A 31 -4.27 19.55 -11.34
N LYS A 32 -3.39 20.07 -10.48
CA LYS A 32 -3.74 20.85 -9.28
C LYS A 32 -4.66 22.03 -9.58
N THR A 33 -4.36 22.78 -10.63
CA THR A 33 -5.13 23.97 -11.02
C THR A 33 -6.57 23.61 -11.40
N PHE A 34 -6.77 22.48 -12.07
CA PHE A 34 -8.09 21.99 -12.46
C PHE A 34 -8.86 21.45 -11.24
N LEU A 35 -8.21 20.57 -10.48
CA LEU A 35 -8.81 19.94 -9.28
C LEU A 35 -9.19 20.96 -8.21
N SER A 36 -8.42 22.03 -8.04
CA SER A 36 -8.69 23.08 -7.04
C SER A 36 -9.97 23.89 -7.31
N LYS A 37 -10.48 23.88 -8.55
CA LYS A 37 -11.72 24.56 -8.95
C LYS A 37 -12.95 23.67 -8.78
N SER A 38 -12.75 22.38 -8.57
CA SER A 38 -13.83 21.41 -8.47
C SER A 38 -14.51 21.48 -7.11
N LYS A 39 -15.85 21.40 -7.11
CA LYS A 39 -16.62 21.22 -5.88
C LYS A 39 -16.64 19.75 -5.44
N GLU A 40 -16.45 18.86 -6.41
CA GLU A 40 -16.52 17.42 -6.25
C GLU A 40 -15.43 16.72 -7.05
N ILE A 41 -14.83 15.68 -6.47
CA ILE A 41 -13.89 14.79 -7.14
C ILE A 41 -14.40 13.36 -7.01
N SER A 42 -14.77 12.74 -8.14
CA SER A 42 -15.20 11.35 -8.20
C SER A 42 -13.99 10.41 -8.35
N LEU A 43 -13.98 9.34 -7.57
CA LEU A 43 -12.94 8.31 -7.55
C LEU A 43 -13.39 6.99 -8.18
N GLN A 44 -14.53 6.99 -8.88
CA GLN A 44 -15.18 5.79 -9.41
C GLN A 44 -14.30 5.03 -10.42
N ASP A 45 -13.54 5.75 -11.25
CA ASP A 45 -12.79 5.17 -12.37
C ASP A 45 -11.32 4.91 -12.02
N LEU A 46 -10.96 4.93 -10.74
CA LEU A 46 -9.64 4.50 -10.28
C LEU A 46 -9.53 2.97 -10.35
N TYR A 47 -8.54 2.49 -11.09
CA TYR A 47 -8.27 1.05 -11.25
C TYR A 47 -7.43 0.51 -10.10
N SER A 48 -6.42 1.26 -9.68
CA SER A 48 -5.64 0.97 -8.48
C SER A 48 -5.10 2.25 -7.86
N VAL A 49 -4.77 2.15 -6.57
CA VAL A 49 -4.15 3.22 -5.79
C VAL A 49 -2.96 2.68 -5.03
N SER A 50 -1.90 3.47 -4.93
CA SER A 50 -0.83 3.27 -3.96
C SER A 50 -1.15 4.06 -2.68
N TRP A 51 -0.52 3.68 -1.56
CA TRP A 51 -0.61 4.47 -0.33
C TRP A 51 -0.14 5.92 -0.57
N LEU A 52 1.06 6.09 -1.14
CA LEU A 52 1.70 7.40 -1.24
C LEU A 52 1.04 8.27 -2.32
N GLY A 53 0.61 7.69 -3.44
CA GLY A 53 -0.21 8.38 -4.43
C GLY A 53 -1.52 8.91 -3.84
N LEU A 54 -2.22 8.09 -3.03
CA LEU A 54 -3.46 8.50 -2.37
C LEU A 54 -3.21 9.54 -1.27
N GLN A 55 -2.13 9.41 -0.50
CA GLN A 55 -1.73 10.39 0.51
C GLN A 55 -1.41 11.74 -0.13
N ARG A 56 -0.58 11.77 -1.18
CA ARG A 56 -0.22 13.01 -1.91
C ARG A 56 -1.46 13.67 -2.52
N PHE A 57 -2.36 12.87 -3.10
CA PHE A 57 -3.66 13.35 -3.55
C PHE A 57 -4.46 13.98 -2.42
N TYR A 58 -4.60 13.28 -1.29
CA TYR A 58 -5.34 13.80 -0.13
C TYR A 58 -4.72 15.10 0.41
N GLU A 59 -3.40 15.17 0.58
CA GLU A 59 -2.70 16.37 1.05
C GLU A 59 -2.87 17.56 0.10
N MET A 60 -2.83 17.31 -1.22
CA MET A 60 -3.10 18.33 -2.23
C MET A 60 -4.52 18.87 -2.08
N VAL A 61 -5.53 17.99 -2.03
CA VAL A 61 -6.95 18.37 -1.89
C VAL A 61 -7.19 19.08 -0.55
N PHE A 62 -6.55 18.62 0.52
CA PHE A 62 -6.63 19.23 1.84
C PHE A 62 -6.09 20.67 1.85
N LYS A 63 -5.13 21.00 0.99
CA LYS A 63 -4.57 22.36 0.84
C LYS A 63 -5.43 23.28 -0.03
N PHE A 64 -6.48 22.79 -0.68
CA PHE A 64 -7.35 23.65 -1.48
C PHE A 64 -8.09 24.69 -0.62
N PRO A 65 -8.34 25.90 -1.16
CA PRO A 65 -9.00 26.97 -0.43
C PRO A 65 -10.49 26.68 -0.21
N ASN A 66 -11.12 25.99 -1.16
CA ASN A 66 -12.53 25.62 -1.10
C ASN A 66 -12.69 24.21 -0.56
N LYS A 67 -13.78 23.97 0.17
CA LYS A 67 -14.16 22.61 0.56
C LYS A 67 -14.48 21.79 -0.68
N VAL A 68 -13.82 20.64 -0.81
CA VAL A 68 -14.07 19.65 -1.87
C VAL A 68 -14.71 18.42 -1.27
N LEU A 69 -15.68 17.85 -1.99
CA LEU A 69 -16.32 16.58 -1.64
C LEU A 69 -15.78 15.46 -2.51
N LEU A 70 -15.40 14.34 -1.90
CA LEU A 70 -15.05 13.12 -2.64
C LEU A 70 -16.30 12.27 -2.85
N SER A 71 -16.51 11.76 -4.05
CA SER A 71 -17.65 10.91 -4.40
C SER A 71 -17.23 9.57 -4.99
N ASP A 72 -18.13 8.60 -4.84
CA ASP A 72 -18.02 7.24 -5.36
C ASP A 72 -16.68 6.58 -5.02
N ILE A 73 -16.22 6.82 -3.79
CA ILE A 73 -14.96 6.30 -3.27
C ILE A 73 -15.04 4.77 -3.22
N PRO A 74 -14.15 4.02 -3.91
CA PRO A 74 -14.12 2.57 -3.82
C PRO A 74 -13.84 2.08 -2.39
N PRO A 75 -14.29 0.87 -1.98
CA PRO A 75 -14.20 0.43 -0.59
C PRO A 75 -12.77 0.39 -0.05
N HIS A 76 -11.81 -0.10 -0.84
CA HIS A 76 -10.39 -0.19 -0.46
C HIS A 76 -9.75 1.21 -0.31
N VAL A 77 -10.07 2.15 -1.22
CA VAL A 77 -9.62 3.54 -1.13
C VAL A 77 -10.19 4.22 0.11
N TYR A 78 -11.48 4.00 0.40
CA TYR A 78 -12.15 4.59 1.54
C TYR A 78 -11.53 4.14 2.87
N ARG A 79 -11.21 2.84 3.00
CA ARG A 79 -10.53 2.29 4.18
C ARG A 79 -9.20 3.00 4.45
N ILE A 80 -8.39 3.24 3.42
CA ILE A 80 -7.12 3.94 3.55
C ILE A 80 -7.33 5.41 3.93
N LEU A 81 -8.26 6.10 3.26
CA LEU A 81 -8.57 7.50 3.55
C LEU A 81 -9.03 7.71 5.00
N LEU A 82 -9.79 6.76 5.57
CA LEU A 82 -10.22 6.79 6.97
C LEU A 82 -9.06 6.78 7.99
N LEU A 83 -7.90 6.24 7.60
CA LEU A 83 -6.70 6.25 8.45
C LEU A 83 -6.01 7.61 8.44
N LEU A 84 -6.20 8.41 7.38
CA LEU A 84 -5.52 9.69 7.24
C LEU A 84 -6.06 10.73 8.25
N PRO A 85 -5.18 11.47 8.94
CA PRO A 85 -5.60 12.48 9.90
C PRO A 85 -6.54 13.51 9.27
N SER A 86 -7.62 13.85 9.97
CA SER A 86 -8.60 14.86 9.55
C SER A 86 -9.41 14.54 8.29
N PHE A 87 -9.37 13.31 7.79
CA PHE A 87 -10.28 12.86 6.74
C PHE A 87 -11.75 12.98 7.21
N GLY A 88 -12.63 13.39 6.30
CA GLY A 88 -14.05 13.66 6.60
C GLY A 88 -14.33 15.00 7.31
N LYS A 89 -13.30 15.75 7.75
CA LYS A 89 -13.47 17.10 8.34
C LYS A 89 -13.40 18.20 7.28
N LYS A 90 -12.19 18.48 6.76
CA LYS A 90 -11.96 19.55 5.76
C LYS A 90 -12.29 19.07 4.34
N VAL A 91 -11.80 17.89 3.99
CA VAL A 91 -12.19 17.17 2.77
C VAL A 91 -13.45 16.39 3.12
N GLY A 92 -14.57 16.73 2.49
CA GLY A 92 -15.84 16.07 2.76
C GLY A 92 -16.01 14.79 1.96
N VAL A 93 -16.93 13.93 2.40
CA VAL A 93 -17.31 12.71 1.70
C VAL A 93 -18.76 12.87 1.26
N LYS A 94 -19.00 12.81 -0.05
CA LYS A 94 -20.35 12.83 -0.64
C LYS A 94 -20.93 11.43 -0.73
N SER A 95 -20.16 10.49 -1.27
CA SER A 95 -20.55 9.09 -1.37
C SER A 95 -19.33 8.16 -1.38
N PHE A 96 -19.53 6.93 -0.93
CA PHE A 96 -18.55 5.86 -0.97
C PHE A 96 -19.25 4.52 -1.12
N VAL A 97 -18.53 3.54 -1.64
CA VAL A 97 -19.07 2.20 -1.84
C VAL A 97 -18.85 1.38 -0.58
N ILE A 98 -19.93 0.79 -0.07
CA ILE A 98 -19.89 -0.20 1.00
C ILE A 98 -20.22 -1.59 0.46
N GLU A 99 -19.84 -2.59 1.24
CA GLU A 99 -20.14 -3.98 0.96
C GLU A 99 -21.28 -4.45 1.88
N VAL A 100 -22.25 -5.15 1.31
CA VAL A 100 -23.40 -5.69 2.04
C VAL A 100 -23.60 -7.16 1.71
N PHE A 101 -24.01 -7.94 2.69
CA PHE A 101 -24.42 -9.33 2.54
C PHE A 101 -25.93 -9.40 2.40
N LYS A 102 -26.39 -9.88 1.25
CA LYS A 102 -27.81 -10.18 1.07
C LYS A 102 -28.25 -11.31 2.00
N PRO A 103 -29.57 -11.49 2.21
CA PRO A 103 -30.10 -12.60 3.00
C PRO A 103 -29.64 -13.99 2.51
N ASN A 104 -29.36 -14.14 1.21
CA ASN A 104 -28.82 -15.36 0.62
C ASN A 104 -27.28 -15.47 0.71
N GLN A 105 -26.63 -14.61 1.50
CA GLN A 105 -25.17 -14.52 1.70
C GLN A 105 -24.36 -14.00 0.51
N ASP A 106 -24.99 -13.53 -0.56
CA ASP A 106 -24.27 -12.89 -1.67
C ASP A 106 -23.71 -11.51 -1.23
N LYS A 107 -22.42 -11.27 -1.49
CA LYS A 107 -21.78 -9.96 -1.28
C LYS A 107 -22.13 -9.02 -2.43
N LYS A 108 -22.66 -7.83 -2.13
CA LYS A 108 -23.01 -6.77 -3.09
C LYS A 108 -22.33 -5.46 -2.69
N LYS A 109 -21.87 -4.71 -3.69
CA LYS A 109 -21.35 -3.35 -3.53
C LYS A 109 -22.47 -2.33 -3.79
N ILE A 110 -22.64 -1.35 -2.89
CA ILE A 110 -23.63 -0.27 -3.04
C ILE A 110 -23.00 1.08 -2.68
N SER A 111 -23.34 2.13 -3.43
CA SER A 111 -22.94 3.50 -3.09
C SER A 111 -23.82 4.03 -1.96
N MET A 112 -23.22 4.61 -0.92
CA MET A 112 -23.88 5.18 0.25
C MET A 112 -23.27 6.52 0.68
N THR A 113 -24.03 7.27 1.49
CA THR A 113 -23.56 8.50 2.13
C THR A 113 -23.35 8.26 3.62
N ILE A 114 -22.48 9.08 4.24
CA ILE A 114 -22.22 8.95 5.68
C ILE A 114 -23.49 9.27 6.47
N GLU A 115 -24.26 10.28 6.08
CA GLU A 115 -25.47 10.71 6.80
C GLU A 115 -26.49 9.58 6.93
N LYS A 116 -26.69 8.80 5.85
CA LYS A 116 -27.62 7.68 5.86
C LYS A 116 -27.13 6.55 6.77
N LEU A 117 -25.84 6.23 6.75
CA LEU A 117 -25.27 5.22 7.63
C LEU A 117 -25.31 5.66 9.10
N VAL A 118 -25.10 6.95 9.38
CA VAL A 118 -25.24 7.52 10.71
C VAL A 118 -26.69 7.40 11.21
N GLU A 119 -27.67 7.69 10.36
CA GLU A 119 -29.09 7.52 10.72
C GLU A 119 -29.42 6.06 11.04
N ILE A 120 -28.94 5.12 10.23
CA ILE A 120 -29.09 3.68 10.47
C ILE A 120 -28.43 3.29 11.80
N GLY A 121 -27.19 3.71 12.04
CA GLY A 121 -26.44 3.39 13.25
C GLY A 121 -27.09 3.91 14.52
N LYS A 122 -27.66 5.12 14.48
CA LYS A 122 -28.43 5.67 15.61
C LYS A 122 -29.67 4.83 15.95
N LYS A 123 -30.27 4.16 14.96
CA LYS A 123 -31.47 3.35 15.14
C LYS A 123 -31.18 1.91 15.54
N GLN A 124 -30.16 1.30 14.93
CA GLN A 124 -29.91 -0.14 15.04
C GLN A 124 -28.68 -0.48 15.88
N GLY A 125 -27.73 0.46 16.03
CA GLY A 125 -26.44 0.23 16.66
C GLY A 125 -25.29 0.05 15.65
N CYS A 126 -24.16 -0.45 16.14
CA CYS A 126 -22.90 -0.53 15.41
C CYS A 126 -22.89 -1.53 14.23
N PHE A 127 -23.60 -2.65 14.37
CA PHE A 127 -23.72 -3.68 13.33
C PHE A 127 -25.15 -3.63 12.76
N ALA A 128 -25.31 -3.15 11.53
CA ALA A 128 -26.61 -2.76 11.04
C ALA A 128 -27.02 -3.47 9.73
N SER A 129 -28.32 -3.50 9.49
CA SER A 129 -28.94 -4.05 8.29
C SER A 129 -29.74 -2.98 7.54
N LEU A 130 -29.79 -3.13 6.23
CA LEU A 130 -30.64 -2.33 5.34
C LEU A 130 -32.12 -2.76 5.45
N PRO A 131 -33.06 -1.91 5.00
CA PRO A 131 -34.48 -2.24 5.03
C PRO A 131 -34.88 -3.50 4.24
N ASP A 132 -34.07 -3.91 3.26
CA ASP A 132 -34.27 -5.13 2.48
C ASP A 132 -33.71 -6.39 3.17
N GLY A 133 -33.22 -6.26 4.41
CA GLY A 133 -32.62 -7.32 5.21
C GLY A 133 -31.14 -7.58 4.90
N SER A 134 -30.51 -6.86 3.96
CA SER A 134 -29.08 -7.01 3.69
C SER A 134 -28.25 -6.47 4.86
N ARG A 135 -27.30 -7.26 5.37
CA ARG A 135 -26.40 -6.86 6.45
C ARG A 135 -25.25 -6.02 5.90
N ILE A 136 -24.91 -4.92 6.55
CA ILE A 136 -23.72 -4.13 6.21
C ILE A 136 -22.48 -4.87 6.70
N SER A 137 -21.48 -5.07 5.85
CA SER A 137 -20.18 -5.61 6.25
C SER A 137 -19.37 -4.52 6.95
N GLY A 138 -18.90 -4.79 8.16
CA GLY A 138 -18.11 -3.85 8.94
C GLY A 138 -18.91 -3.03 9.95
N SER A 139 -18.23 -2.72 11.05
CA SER A 139 -18.69 -1.84 12.13
C SER A 139 -18.89 -0.40 11.64
N LEU A 140 -20.02 0.20 12.02
CA LEU A 140 -20.28 1.62 11.74
C LEU A 140 -19.32 2.57 12.48
N HIS A 141 -18.67 2.14 13.58
CA HIS A 141 -17.56 2.91 14.18
C HIS A 141 -16.38 3.07 13.24
N HIS A 142 -16.15 2.10 12.34
CA HIS A 142 -15.09 2.18 11.34
C HIS A 142 -15.57 2.95 10.11
N LEU A 143 -16.72 2.54 9.56
CA LEU A 143 -17.23 3.10 8.30
C LEU A 143 -17.61 4.59 8.39
N CYS A 144 -18.00 5.06 9.58
CA CYS A 144 -18.47 6.44 9.81
C CYS A 144 -17.63 7.18 10.86
N ARG A 145 -16.36 6.77 11.06
CA ARG A 145 -15.47 7.34 12.08
C ARG A 145 -15.43 8.89 12.13
N PRO A 146 -15.44 9.63 11.01
CA PRO A 146 -15.43 11.10 11.08
C PRO A 146 -16.61 11.72 11.85
N PHE A 147 -17.73 10.99 11.95
CA PHE A 147 -18.95 11.41 12.65
C PHE A 147 -19.10 10.75 14.02
N PHE A 148 -18.59 9.53 14.19
CA PHE A 148 -18.58 8.79 15.45
C PHE A 148 -17.22 8.93 16.15
N ASN A 149 -16.87 10.16 16.51
CA ASN A 149 -15.69 10.43 17.35
C ASN A 149 -15.90 9.99 18.82
N ASP A 150 -17.15 9.77 19.22
CA ASP A 150 -17.52 9.18 20.50
C ASP A 150 -17.76 7.68 20.31
N PHE A 151 -16.90 6.84 20.90
CA PHE A 151 -16.96 5.37 20.81
C PHE A 151 -18.18 4.75 21.48
N GLN A 152 -18.93 5.52 22.25
CA GLN A 152 -20.20 5.10 22.83
C GLN A 152 -21.35 5.18 21.81
N ILE A 153 -21.13 5.81 20.65
CA ILE A 153 -22.16 6.05 19.64
C ILE A 153 -21.64 5.67 18.23
N PRO A 154 -22.35 4.79 17.49
CA PRO A 154 -23.54 4.06 17.90
C PRO A 154 -23.23 2.99 18.95
N HIS A 155 -24.19 2.76 19.85
CA HIS A 155 -24.07 1.72 20.86
C HIS A 155 -23.78 0.36 20.21
N LYS A 156 -22.95 -0.45 20.88
CA LYS A 156 -22.76 -1.85 20.50
C LYS A 156 -24.08 -2.58 20.73
N ASN A 157 -24.62 -3.17 19.66
CA ASN A 157 -25.93 -3.82 19.62
C ASN A 157 -25.79 -5.35 19.59
N PHE A 158 -25.04 -5.90 20.53
CA PHE A 158 -24.89 -7.34 20.66
C PHE A 158 -26.23 -7.99 21.01
N SER A 159 -26.62 -9.02 20.25
CA SER A 159 -27.81 -9.83 20.54
C SER A 159 -27.53 -10.88 21.62
N SER A 160 -26.31 -11.40 21.68
CA SER A 160 -25.94 -12.45 22.64
C SER A 160 -25.73 -11.90 24.04
N LYS A 161 -26.43 -12.49 25.03
CA LYS A 161 -26.21 -12.20 26.47
C LYS A 161 -24.77 -12.42 26.91
N TRP A 162 -24.08 -13.39 26.31
CA TRP A 162 -22.67 -13.65 26.63
C TRP A 162 -21.79 -12.52 26.14
N CYS A 163 -21.99 -12.06 24.90
CA CYS A 163 -21.23 -10.94 24.34
C CYS A 163 -21.46 -9.64 25.12
N ILE A 164 -22.70 -9.36 25.54
CA ILE A 164 -23.01 -8.20 26.39
C ILE A 164 -22.21 -8.24 27.70
N LYS A 165 -22.16 -9.41 28.38
CA LYS A 165 -21.41 -9.56 29.64
C LYS A 165 -19.89 -9.45 29.45
N ASN A 166 -19.40 -9.82 28.26
CA ASN A 166 -17.97 -9.89 27.94
C ASN A 166 -17.63 -8.91 26.81
N GLU A 167 -18.21 -7.71 26.83
CA GLU A 167 -18.08 -6.75 25.72
C GLU A 167 -16.61 -6.41 25.41
N GLY A 168 -15.77 -6.26 26.44
CA GLY A 168 -14.38 -5.88 26.26
C GLY A 168 -13.55 -6.87 25.44
N ILE A 169 -13.66 -8.18 25.69
CA ILE A 169 -12.93 -9.20 24.93
C ILE A 169 -13.49 -9.34 23.51
N CYS A 170 -14.82 -9.25 23.34
CA CYS A 170 -15.46 -9.26 22.02
C CYS A 170 -14.96 -8.10 21.15
N ASN A 171 -14.95 -6.89 21.72
CA ASN A 171 -14.44 -5.71 21.04
C ASN A 171 -12.96 -5.88 20.71
N PHE A 172 -12.13 -6.30 21.67
CA PHE A 172 -10.69 -6.44 21.42
C PHE A 172 -10.37 -7.43 20.30
N PHE A 173 -10.98 -8.63 20.29
CA PHE A 173 -10.73 -9.62 19.22
C PHE A 173 -11.20 -9.11 17.85
N TYR A 174 -12.36 -8.47 17.78
CA TYR A 174 -12.86 -7.88 16.54
C TYR A 174 -11.95 -6.77 16.02
N GLU A 175 -11.61 -5.80 16.87
CA GLU A 175 -10.76 -4.66 16.50
C GLU A 175 -9.34 -5.14 16.11
N TYR A 176 -8.79 -6.15 16.79
CA TYR A 176 -7.49 -6.74 16.43
C TYR A 176 -7.54 -7.49 15.09
N ALA A 177 -8.60 -8.24 14.81
CA ALA A 177 -8.78 -8.88 13.50
C ALA A 177 -8.90 -7.85 12.37
N CYS A 178 -9.65 -6.77 12.58
CA CYS A 178 -9.76 -5.65 11.64
C CYS A 178 -8.41 -4.92 11.44
N PHE A 179 -7.67 -4.70 12.53
CA PHE A 179 -6.32 -4.12 12.48
C PHE A 179 -5.37 -4.99 11.66
N MET A 180 -5.29 -6.29 11.94
CA MET A 180 -4.47 -7.26 11.19
C MET A 180 -4.81 -7.20 9.69
N ARG A 181 -6.09 -7.32 9.35
CA ARG A 181 -6.60 -7.25 7.98
C ARG A 181 -6.16 -5.98 7.25
N VAL A 182 -6.35 -4.81 7.87
CA VAL A 182 -6.02 -3.51 7.27
C VAL A 182 -4.51 -3.34 7.12
N THR A 183 -3.71 -3.77 8.10
CA THR A 183 -2.24 -3.72 7.99
C THR A 183 -1.72 -4.60 6.85
N LEU A 184 -2.33 -5.77 6.61
CA LEU A 184 -1.99 -6.62 5.47
C LEU A 184 -2.47 -6.06 4.13
N GLU A 185 -3.63 -5.41 4.09
CA GLU A 185 -4.11 -4.67 2.90
C GLU A 185 -3.11 -3.56 2.53
N ILE A 186 -2.63 -2.80 3.51
CA ILE A 186 -1.57 -1.80 3.33
C ILE A 186 -0.27 -2.43 2.84
N CYS A 187 0.17 -3.54 3.43
CA CYS A 187 1.37 -4.26 3.02
C CYS A 187 1.28 -4.70 1.56
N SER A 188 0.11 -5.20 1.13
CA SER A 188 -0.14 -5.61 -0.24
C SER A 188 0.04 -4.44 -1.22
N LEU A 189 -0.55 -3.29 -0.90
CA LEU A 189 -0.44 -2.07 -1.71
C LEU A 189 0.99 -1.52 -1.75
N ALA A 190 1.70 -1.56 -0.61
CA ALA A 190 3.10 -1.16 -0.53
C ALA A 190 4.00 -2.07 -1.38
N GLN A 191 3.76 -3.38 -1.33
CA GLN A 191 4.49 -4.37 -2.11
C GLN A 191 4.23 -4.22 -3.61
N GLU A 192 2.97 -4.01 -4.01
CA GLU A 192 2.60 -3.77 -5.41
C GLU A 192 3.28 -2.50 -5.96
N SER A 193 3.26 -1.40 -5.20
CA SER A 193 3.93 -0.15 -5.59
C SER A 193 5.44 -0.33 -5.72
N THR A 194 6.05 -1.00 -4.74
CA THR A 194 7.49 -1.26 -4.69
C THR A 194 7.94 -2.11 -5.87
N ALA A 195 7.24 -3.21 -6.14
CA ALA A 195 7.54 -4.10 -7.25
C ALA A 195 7.44 -3.36 -8.60
N ARG A 196 6.36 -2.59 -8.81
CA ARG A 196 6.18 -1.81 -10.03
C ARG A 196 7.30 -0.80 -10.23
N LEU A 197 7.70 -0.07 -9.19
CA LEU A 197 8.76 0.92 -9.27
C LEU A 197 10.10 0.28 -9.63
N ILE A 198 10.44 -0.85 -9.02
CA ILE A 198 11.65 -1.61 -9.33
C ILE A 198 11.60 -2.08 -10.78
N GLU A 199 10.48 -2.65 -11.23
CA GLU A 199 10.33 -3.13 -12.60
C GLU A 199 10.51 -2.00 -13.63
N GLU A 200 9.87 -0.85 -13.40
CA GLU A 200 9.98 0.34 -14.25
C GLU A 200 11.44 0.83 -14.31
N SER A 201 12.10 1.00 -13.17
CA SER A 201 13.49 1.48 -13.11
C SER A 201 14.48 0.49 -13.72
N LEU A 202 14.33 -0.82 -13.48
CA LEU A 202 15.17 -1.84 -14.09
C LEU A 202 14.99 -1.93 -15.61
N GLN A 203 13.75 -1.77 -16.11
CA GLN A 203 13.49 -1.70 -17.54
C GLN A 203 14.18 -0.48 -18.18
N GLN A 204 14.14 0.68 -17.51
CA GLN A 204 14.85 1.89 -17.98
C GLN A 204 16.37 1.70 -17.98
N ILE A 205 16.94 1.15 -16.90
CA ILE A 205 18.38 0.82 -16.81
C ILE A 205 18.77 -0.12 -17.95
N CYS A 206 18.02 -1.21 -18.13
CA CYS A 206 18.29 -2.20 -19.16
C CYS A 206 18.24 -1.60 -20.57
N MET A 207 17.23 -0.77 -20.86
CA MET A 207 17.11 -0.10 -22.15
C MET A 207 18.31 0.81 -22.42
N ARG A 208 18.72 1.63 -21.44
CA ARG A 208 19.84 2.56 -21.58
C ARG A 208 21.18 1.83 -21.74
N ILE A 209 21.44 0.80 -20.92
CA ILE A 209 22.64 -0.04 -21.05
C ILE A 209 22.67 -0.71 -22.42
N SER A 210 21.55 -1.28 -22.88
CA SER A 210 21.46 -1.90 -24.20
C SER A 210 21.79 -0.91 -25.32
N ASN A 211 21.23 0.30 -25.29
CA ASN A 211 21.55 1.35 -26.26
C ASN A 211 23.05 1.68 -26.26
N LEU A 212 23.68 1.81 -25.08
CA LEU A 212 25.11 2.07 -24.93
C LEU A 212 25.97 0.91 -25.45
N GLU A 213 25.61 -0.34 -25.16
CA GLU A 213 26.29 -1.55 -25.66
C GLU A 213 26.19 -1.69 -27.20
N PHE A 214 25.07 -1.28 -27.80
CA PHE A 214 24.96 -1.21 -29.26
C PHE A 214 25.76 -0.05 -29.85
N GLY A 215 25.78 1.10 -29.14
CA GLY A 215 26.52 2.29 -29.52
C GLY A 215 28.02 2.04 -29.53
N VAL A 216 28.56 1.43 -28.47
CA VAL A 216 30.00 1.24 -28.25
C VAL A 216 30.66 0.45 -29.38
N LYS A 217 29.96 -0.48 -30.03
CA LYS A 217 30.46 -1.20 -31.23
C LYS A 217 30.90 -0.29 -32.37
N THR A 218 30.41 0.94 -32.41
CA THR A 218 30.77 1.93 -33.44
C THR A 218 32.14 2.55 -33.17
N ILE A 219 32.62 2.51 -31.93
CA ILE A 219 33.91 3.05 -31.49
C ILE A 219 34.90 1.95 -31.08
N ASP A 220 34.42 0.82 -30.57
CA ASP A 220 35.16 -0.40 -30.24
C ASP A 220 34.42 -1.64 -30.77
N PRO A 221 34.74 -2.09 -32.00
CA PRO A 221 34.11 -3.26 -32.60
C PRO A 221 34.33 -4.58 -31.84
N ASN A 222 35.37 -4.66 -31.00
CA ASN A 222 35.72 -5.87 -30.25
C ASN A 222 35.08 -5.92 -28.86
N PHE A 223 34.32 -4.89 -28.47
CA PHE A 223 33.62 -4.86 -27.20
C PHE A 223 32.68 -6.07 -27.05
N SER A 224 32.87 -6.85 -25.97
CA SER A 224 32.18 -8.13 -25.77
C SER A 224 31.40 -8.24 -24.44
N ASP A 225 31.42 -7.19 -23.61
CA ASP A 225 30.80 -7.19 -22.28
C ASP A 225 29.32 -6.76 -22.37
N TYR A 226 28.43 -7.70 -22.72
CA TYR A 226 26.98 -7.44 -22.83
C TYR A 226 26.25 -7.84 -21.55
N LYS A 227 26.04 -6.88 -20.65
CA LYS A 227 25.33 -7.07 -19.38
C LYS A 227 23.82 -6.89 -19.50
N SER A 228 23.35 -6.18 -20.54
CA SER A 228 21.91 -5.96 -20.78
C SER A 228 21.08 -7.25 -20.90
N ARG A 229 21.67 -8.36 -21.36
CA ARG A 229 20.99 -9.65 -21.49
C ARG A 229 20.71 -10.32 -20.15
N SER A 230 21.69 -10.31 -19.24
CA SER A 230 21.54 -10.84 -17.89
C SER A 230 20.51 -10.05 -17.09
N LEU A 231 20.51 -8.72 -17.27
CA LEU A 231 19.49 -7.79 -16.78
C LEU A 231 18.08 -8.20 -17.21
N MET A 232 17.87 -8.41 -18.52
CA MET A 232 16.56 -8.81 -19.04
C MET A 232 16.08 -10.16 -18.52
N SER A 233 16.98 -11.12 -18.28
CA SER A 233 16.59 -12.45 -17.80
C SER A 233 16.09 -12.47 -16.35
N LEU A 234 16.43 -11.47 -15.53
CA LEU A 234 16.03 -11.41 -14.13
C LEU A 234 14.65 -10.76 -13.92
N MET A 235 14.22 -9.90 -14.84
CA MET A 235 12.95 -9.19 -14.77
C MET A 235 11.71 -10.09 -14.59
N PRO A 236 11.54 -11.21 -15.35
CA PRO A 236 10.40 -12.10 -15.16
C PRO A 236 10.34 -12.74 -13.78
N HIS A 237 11.50 -13.14 -13.24
CA HIS A 237 11.60 -13.76 -11.92
C HIS A 237 11.16 -12.78 -10.81
N ILE A 238 11.64 -11.54 -10.86
CA ILE A 238 11.25 -10.47 -9.91
C ILE A 238 9.74 -10.23 -9.95
N HIS A 239 9.18 -10.17 -11.15
CA HIS A 239 7.75 -9.99 -11.35
C HIS A 239 6.94 -11.15 -10.77
N GLU A 240 7.35 -12.39 -11.05
CA GLU A 240 6.66 -13.59 -10.57
C GLU A 240 6.63 -13.68 -9.05
N VAL A 241 7.77 -13.44 -8.38
CA VAL A 241 7.79 -13.53 -6.91
C VAL A 241 7.06 -12.37 -6.27
N SER A 242 7.22 -11.14 -6.78
CA SER A 242 6.47 -9.97 -6.28
C SER A 242 4.96 -10.20 -6.37
N LYS A 243 4.49 -10.73 -7.50
CA LYS A 243 3.10 -11.11 -7.71
C LYS A 243 2.66 -12.22 -6.75
N SER A 244 3.49 -13.23 -6.50
CA SER A 244 3.20 -14.31 -5.56
C SER A 244 2.99 -13.77 -4.14
N VAL A 245 3.85 -12.86 -3.68
CA VAL A 245 3.71 -12.21 -2.37
C VAL A 245 2.43 -11.38 -2.28
N VAL A 246 2.15 -10.55 -3.27
CA VAL A 246 0.91 -9.74 -3.32
C VAL A 246 -0.34 -10.63 -3.26
N ILE A 247 -0.33 -11.75 -4.00
CA ILE A 247 -1.42 -12.74 -3.94
C ILE A 247 -1.55 -13.34 -2.53
N GLY A 248 -0.43 -13.71 -1.89
CA GLY A 248 -0.41 -14.24 -0.53
C GLY A 248 -0.94 -13.25 0.52
N LEU A 249 -0.54 -11.98 0.43
CA LEU A 249 -1.02 -10.90 1.30
C LEU A 249 -2.52 -10.64 1.11
N ASN A 250 -2.99 -10.59 -0.14
CA ASN A 250 -4.41 -10.39 -0.46
C ASN A 250 -5.28 -11.56 0.01
N LEU A 251 -4.79 -12.80 -0.17
CA LEU A 251 -5.46 -13.99 0.33
C LEU A 251 -5.58 -13.94 1.86
N SER A 252 -4.47 -13.63 2.54
CA SER A 252 -4.46 -13.51 4.00
C SER A 252 -5.39 -12.42 4.50
N SER A 253 -5.35 -11.24 3.89
CA SER A 253 -6.25 -10.13 4.21
C SER A 253 -7.72 -10.52 4.02
N THR A 254 -8.07 -11.23 2.96
CA THR A 254 -9.43 -11.73 2.70
C THR A 254 -9.86 -12.77 3.74
N THR A 255 -8.95 -13.65 4.18
CA THR A 255 -9.25 -14.61 5.25
C THR A 255 -9.48 -13.90 6.59
N PHE A 256 -8.67 -12.89 6.94
CA PHE A 256 -8.91 -12.10 8.15
C PHE A 256 -10.19 -11.25 8.06
N GLU A 257 -10.58 -10.80 6.86
CA GLU A 257 -11.89 -10.21 6.62
C GLU A 257 -13.01 -11.21 6.93
N ALA A 258 -12.92 -12.44 6.43
CA ALA A 258 -13.90 -13.48 6.74
C ALA A 258 -13.98 -13.81 8.25
N VAL A 259 -12.84 -13.74 8.95
CA VAL A 259 -12.81 -13.88 10.41
C VAL A 259 -13.59 -12.75 11.08
N ALA A 260 -13.33 -11.49 10.70
CA ALA A 260 -14.05 -10.34 11.23
C ALA A 260 -15.56 -10.43 10.95
N GLU A 261 -15.95 -10.81 9.73
CA GLU A 261 -17.36 -11.00 9.33
C GLU A 261 -18.05 -12.13 10.11
N THR A 262 -17.28 -13.14 10.53
CA THR A 262 -17.77 -14.23 11.40
C THR A 262 -17.99 -13.73 12.83
N PHE A 263 -17.08 -12.91 13.38
CA PHE A 263 -17.32 -12.22 14.65
C PHE A 263 -18.61 -11.39 14.61
N GLU A 264 -18.84 -10.64 13.53
CA GLU A 264 -20.09 -9.87 13.34
C GLU A 264 -21.33 -10.76 13.36
N ALA A 265 -21.26 -11.95 12.77
CA ALA A 265 -22.36 -12.92 12.79
C ALA A 265 -22.60 -13.47 14.20
N ILE A 266 -21.52 -13.80 14.91
CA ILE A 266 -21.55 -14.26 16.30
C ILE A 266 -22.19 -13.20 17.21
N PHE A 267 -21.80 -11.93 17.07
CA PHE A 267 -22.32 -10.81 17.87
C PHE A 267 -23.81 -10.57 17.71
N LEU A 268 -24.34 -10.81 16.50
CA LEU A 268 -25.75 -10.65 16.17
C LEU A 268 -26.59 -11.90 16.47
N SER A 269 -25.96 -13.01 16.87
CA SER A 269 -26.66 -14.23 17.26
C SER A 269 -27.28 -14.11 18.64
N GLU A 270 -28.53 -14.57 18.79
CA GLU A 270 -29.22 -14.62 20.10
C GLU A 270 -28.76 -15.79 20.99
N ARG A 271 -27.93 -16.70 20.45
CA ARG A 271 -27.46 -17.91 21.16
C ARG A 271 -26.35 -17.58 22.17
N MET A 272 -26.05 -18.55 23.05
CA MET A 272 -24.82 -18.55 23.85
C MET A 272 -23.65 -18.91 22.93
N VAL A 273 -22.79 -17.93 22.63
CA VAL A 273 -21.75 -18.05 21.59
C VAL A 273 -20.32 -17.96 22.13
N GLY A 274 -20.13 -18.11 23.45
CA GLY A 274 -18.81 -17.96 24.07
C GLY A 274 -17.74 -18.88 23.46
N SER A 275 -18.06 -20.16 23.29
CA SER A 275 -17.14 -21.12 22.65
C SER A 275 -16.86 -20.76 21.19
N GLU A 276 -17.89 -20.43 20.42
CA GLU A 276 -17.77 -20.07 19.00
C GLU A 276 -16.83 -18.87 18.78
N LEU A 277 -16.84 -17.89 19.70
CA LEU A 277 -15.93 -16.75 19.65
C LEU A 277 -14.47 -17.15 19.89
N PHE A 278 -14.22 -18.06 20.85
CA PHE A 278 -12.87 -18.59 21.07
C PHE A 278 -12.43 -19.50 19.92
N ASP A 279 -13.30 -20.36 19.40
CA ASP A 279 -12.99 -21.22 18.25
C ASP A 279 -12.60 -20.37 17.03
N GLN A 280 -13.31 -19.25 16.81
CA GLN A 280 -13.00 -18.32 15.74
C GLN A 280 -11.65 -17.61 15.94
N MET A 281 -11.30 -17.26 17.18
CA MET A 281 -10.00 -16.67 17.48
C MET A 281 -8.86 -17.71 17.41
N GLU A 282 -9.12 -18.97 17.72
CA GLU A 282 -8.17 -20.07 17.52
C GLU A 282 -7.90 -20.29 16.03
N TYR A 283 -8.94 -20.24 15.20
CA TYR A 283 -8.79 -20.24 13.73
C TYR A 283 -7.92 -19.06 13.25
N PHE A 284 -8.14 -17.85 13.79
CA PHE A 284 -7.32 -16.67 13.50
C PHE A 284 -5.84 -16.91 13.85
N ILE A 285 -5.56 -17.44 15.06
CA ILE A 285 -4.20 -17.70 15.54
C ILE A 285 -3.50 -18.71 14.62
N ASN A 286 -4.16 -19.84 14.33
CA ASN A 286 -3.60 -20.90 13.50
C ASN A 286 -3.37 -20.45 12.05
N PHE A 287 -4.23 -19.60 11.51
CA PHE A 287 -4.07 -19.07 10.16
C PHE A 287 -2.87 -18.13 10.03
N THR A 288 -2.50 -17.42 11.11
CA THR A 288 -1.37 -16.47 11.10
C THR A 288 -0.03 -17.16 10.81
N ASP A 289 0.10 -18.47 11.08
CA ASP A 289 1.30 -19.25 10.75
C ASP A 289 1.64 -19.18 9.24
N GLN A 290 0.66 -18.89 8.37
CA GLN A 290 0.88 -18.70 6.93
C GLN A 290 1.64 -17.41 6.58
N LEU A 291 1.71 -16.41 7.46
CA LEU A 291 2.47 -15.18 7.22
C LEU A 291 3.99 -15.41 7.27
N THR A 292 4.45 -16.38 8.06
CA THR A 292 5.88 -16.70 8.22
C THR A 292 6.59 -17.06 6.91
N PRO A 293 6.09 -18.00 6.08
CA PRO A 293 6.72 -18.30 4.80
C PRO A 293 6.69 -17.10 3.84
N MET A 294 5.69 -16.20 3.92
CA MET A 294 5.66 -14.99 3.09
C MET A 294 6.76 -14.00 3.48
N ALA A 295 6.99 -13.80 4.78
CA ALA A 295 8.07 -12.95 5.28
C ALA A 295 9.44 -13.46 4.81
N ARG A 296 9.66 -14.78 4.82
CA ARG A 296 10.89 -15.40 4.28
C ARG A 296 11.04 -15.17 2.77
N SER A 297 9.99 -15.40 1.99
CA SER A 297 10.02 -15.14 0.55
C SER A 297 10.35 -13.67 0.21
N LEU A 298 9.85 -12.72 1.01
CA LEU A 298 10.19 -11.30 0.88
C LEU A 298 11.67 -11.03 1.15
N GLU A 299 12.24 -11.66 2.17
CA GLU A 299 13.67 -11.57 2.49
C GLU A 299 14.53 -12.10 1.34
N ASP A 300 14.24 -13.32 0.87
CA ASP A 300 15.00 -13.98 -0.20
C ASP A 300 15.03 -13.13 -1.48
N VAL A 301 13.88 -12.56 -1.86
CA VAL A 301 13.78 -11.68 -3.04
C VAL A 301 14.48 -10.35 -2.81
N GLY A 302 14.33 -9.75 -1.62
CA GLY A 302 14.99 -8.50 -1.28
C GLY A 302 16.51 -8.63 -1.37
N VAL A 303 17.06 -9.74 -0.87
CA VAL A 303 18.49 -10.08 -0.97
C VAL A 303 18.91 -10.31 -2.41
N GLU A 304 18.19 -11.14 -3.16
CA GLU A 304 18.50 -11.44 -4.57
C GLU A 304 18.49 -10.17 -5.44
N LEU A 305 17.47 -9.32 -5.26
CA LEU A 305 17.35 -8.05 -5.93
C LEU A 305 18.47 -7.07 -5.53
N GLY A 306 18.81 -7.01 -4.25
CA GLY A 306 19.91 -6.18 -3.75
C GLY A 306 21.23 -6.57 -4.41
N ASP A 307 21.55 -7.86 -4.40
CA ASP A 307 22.77 -8.41 -5.02
C ASP A 307 22.83 -8.13 -6.52
N ASN A 308 21.71 -8.28 -7.23
CA ASN A 308 21.64 -8.04 -8.66
C ASN A 308 21.67 -6.54 -9.01
N THR A 309 21.05 -5.69 -8.18
CA THR A 309 21.09 -4.23 -8.35
C THR A 309 22.52 -3.71 -8.26
N LEU A 310 23.32 -4.20 -7.31
CA LEU A 310 24.74 -3.84 -7.23
C LEU A 310 25.52 -4.23 -8.51
N LYS A 311 25.25 -5.41 -9.08
CA LYS A 311 25.85 -5.85 -10.35
C LYS A 311 25.44 -4.95 -11.53
N TYR A 312 24.24 -4.36 -11.52
CA TYR A 312 23.78 -3.43 -12.56
C TYR A 312 24.53 -2.09 -12.54
N GLY A 313 25.10 -1.71 -11.40
CA GLY A 313 25.98 -0.54 -11.28
C GLY A 313 27.35 -0.73 -11.93
N GLU A 314 27.75 -1.96 -12.26
CA GLU A 314 29.07 -2.27 -12.83
C GLU A 314 29.15 -2.00 -14.35
N ILE A 315 28.92 -0.75 -14.74
CA ILE A 315 29.00 -0.25 -16.13
C ILE A 315 30.36 0.43 -16.42
N SER A 316 31.37 0.18 -15.60
CA SER A 316 32.68 0.85 -15.64
C SER A 316 33.48 0.53 -16.92
N SER A 317 33.42 -0.72 -17.41
CA SER A 317 34.03 -1.15 -18.67
C SER A 317 33.46 -0.37 -19.86
N LEU A 318 32.13 -0.33 -19.95
CA LEU A 318 31.38 0.39 -20.98
C LEU A 318 31.65 1.89 -20.93
N ARG A 319 31.63 2.49 -19.72
CA ARG A 319 31.97 3.90 -19.50
C ARG A 319 33.38 4.23 -19.95
N LYS A 320 34.36 3.41 -19.57
CA LYS A 320 35.77 3.60 -19.95
C LYS A 320 35.97 3.51 -21.47
N ALA A 321 35.23 2.64 -22.16
CA ALA A 321 35.30 2.53 -23.61
C ALA A 321 34.90 3.85 -24.31
N PHE A 322 33.87 4.54 -23.82
CA PHE A 322 33.49 5.86 -24.32
C PHE A 322 34.47 6.96 -23.90
N GLU A 323 34.93 6.98 -22.63
CA GLU A 323 35.82 8.03 -22.12
C GLU A 323 37.23 8.02 -22.72
N THR A 324 37.75 6.83 -23.05
CA THR A 324 39.11 6.68 -23.59
C THR A 324 39.20 6.88 -25.10
N PHE A 325 38.05 6.93 -25.80
CA PHE A 325 38.01 7.15 -27.24
C PHE A 325 38.24 8.62 -27.59
N SER A 326 39.28 8.91 -28.37
CA SER A 326 39.75 10.28 -28.65
C SER A 326 38.88 11.07 -29.63
N GLY A 327 37.97 10.42 -30.37
CA GLY A 327 37.05 11.08 -31.29
C GLY A 327 37.66 11.62 -32.59
N LYS A 328 38.99 11.70 -32.70
CA LYS A 328 39.69 12.43 -33.77
C LYS A 328 39.44 11.89 -35.19
N ASP A 329 39.13 10.60 -35.31
CA ASP A 329 38.95 9.92 -36.60
C ASP A 329 37.45 9.64 -36.93
N LEU A 330 36.52 10.16 -36.14
CA LEU A 330 35.08 9.97 -36.38
C LEU A 330 34.57 10.95 -37.44
N SER A 331 34.19 10.43 -38.61
CA SER A 331 33.40 11.20 -39.58
C SER A 331 32.00 11.52 -39.05
N GLU A 332 31.38 12.61 -39.52
CA GLU A 332 29.99 12.97 -39.17
C GLU A 332 29.00 11.83 -39.45
N LYS A 333 29.22 11.05 -40.51
CA LYS A 333 28.41 9.86 -40.86
C LYS A 333 28.49 8.79 -39.77
N ASN A 334 29.66 8.58 -39.17
CA ASN A 334 29.86 7.64 -38.09
C ASN A 334 29.23 8.17 -36.78
N ILE A 335 29.32 9.48 -36.52
CA ILE A 335 28.66 10.12 -35.37
C ILE A 335 27.14 10.02 -35.50
N SER A 336 26.57 10.33 -36.66
CA SER A 336 25.14 10.15 -36.94
C SER A 336 24.70 8.69 -36.76
N THR A 337 25.51 7.74 -37.21
CA THR A 337 25.24 6.30 -37.01
C THR A 337 25.29 5.89 -35.53
N LEU A 338 26.25 6.41 -34.77
CA LEU A 338 26.36 6.20 -33.32
C LEU A 338 25.13 6.78 -32.60
N ARG A 339 24.79 8.05 -32.85
CA ARG A 339 23.64 8.74 -32.26
C ARG A 339 22.33 8.02 -32.56
N ARG A 340 22.16 7.52 -33.80
CA ARG A 340 21.01 6.67 -34.17
C ARG A 340 20.92 5.40 -33.33
N LYS A 341 22.04 4.70 -33.10
CA LYS A 341 22.06 3.49 -32.25
C LYS A 341 21.77 3.80 -30.78
N LEU A 342 22.21 4.97 -30.30
CA LEU A 342 21.93 5.48 -28.96
C LEU A 342 20.51 6.04 -28.80
N LYS A 343 19.71 6.11 -29.88
CA LYS A 343 18.40 6.78 -29.94
C LYS A 343 18.45 8.27 -29.56
N MET A 344 19.56 8.93 -29.87
CA MET A 344 19.72 10.38 -29.71
C MET A 344 19.29 11.10 -31.00
N ASP A 345 18.98 12.40 -30.90
CA ASP A 345 18.64 13.23 -32.06
C ASP A 345 19.80 13.25 -33.06
N GLN A 346 19.53 12.91 -34.32
CA GLN A 346 20.53 12.80 -35.39
C GLN A 346 20.83 14.12 -36.09
N SER A 347 20.08 15.18 -35.79
CA SER A 347 20.14 16.48 -36.48
C SER A 347 20.93 17.56 -35.73
N ILE A 348 21.29 17.30 -34.47
CA ILE A 348 22.03 18.21 -33.59
C ILE A 348 23.29 17.54 -33.04
N ASN A 349 24.27 18.34 -32.60
CA ASN A 349 25.46 17.86 -31.87
C ASN A 349 26.28 16.78 -32.60
N LEU A 350 26.57 16.99 -33.89
CA LEU A 350 27.29 16.04 -34.76
C LEU A 350 28.81 16.01 -34.56
N ASN A 351 29.32 16.56 -33.46
CA ASN A 351 30.71 16.41 -33.05
C ASN A 351 30.83 15.42 -31.88
N TRP A 352 32.04 14.89 -31.68
CA TRP A 352 32.30 13.91 -30.63
C TRP A 352 32.13 14.48 -29.22
N GLU A 353 32.55 15.71 -28.97
CA GLU A 353 32.51 16.31 -27.63
C GLU A 353 31.07 16.45 -27.09
N ASP A 354 30.16 16.94 -27.92
CA ASP A 354 28.75 17.11 -27.53
C ASP A 354 28.02 15.77 -27.46
N THR A 355 28.32 14.82 -28.37
CA THR A 355 27.80 13.45 -28.28
C THR A 355 28.30 12.75 -27.01
N LEU A 356 29.57 12.93 -26.62
CA LEU A 356 30.13 12.36 -25.40
C LEU A 356 29.47 12.94 -24.15
N LYS A 357 29.14 14.24 -24.12
CA LYS A 357 28.38 14.85 -23.01
C LYS A 357 26.99 14.21 -22.86
N GLU A 358 26.28 13.98 -23.96
CA GLU A 358 24.98 13.29 -23.93
C GLU A 358 25.12 11.84 -23.44
N ILE A 359 26.16 11.12 -23.88
CA ILE A 359 26.48 9.76 -23.37
C ILE A 359 26.80 9.78 -21.87
N GLN A 360 27.55 10.77 -21.39
CA GLN A 360 27.83 10.93 -19.96
C GLN A 360 26.54 11.20 -19.16
N ASN A 361 25.59 11.95 -19.74
CA ASN A 361 24.28 12.14 -19.14
C ASN A 361 23.48 10.83 -19.06
N GLU A 362 23.54 9.97 -20.09
CA GLU A 362 22.94 8.63 -20.04
C GLU A 362 23.47 7.79 -18.87
N PHE A 363 24.79 7.80 -18.64
CA PHE A 363 25.38 7.13 -17.47
C PHE A 363 24.88 7.70 -16.14
N LYS A 364 24.72 9.03 -16.04
CA LYS A 364 24.15 9.68 -14.86
C LYS A 364 22.69 9.27 -14.64
N LEU A 365 21.90 9.18 -15.70
CA LEU A 365 20.51 8.72 -15.63
C LEU A 365 20.41 7.26 -15.18
N ILE A 366 21.30 6.38 -15.66
CA ILE A 366 21.38 4.99 -15.15
C ILE A 366 21.65 4.96 -13.65
N GLN A 367 22.61 5.76 -13.16
CA GLN A 367 22.92 5.83 -11.73
C GLN A 367 21.76 6.37 -10.89
N ASN A 368 21.00 7.35 -11.41
CA ASN A 368 19.81 7.86 -10.75
C ASN A 368 18.71 6.78 -10.64
N GLU A 369 18.43 6.05 -11.73
CA GLU A 369 17.46 4.95 -11.69
C GLU A 369 17.93 3.81 -10.77
N LEU A 370 19.24 3.53 -10.73
CA LEU A 370 19.82 2.56 -9.81
C LEU A 370 19.59 2.97 -8.36
N GLY A 371 19.86 4.24 -8.03
CA GLY A 371 19.58 4.79 -6.70
C GLY A 371 18.10 4.67 -6.34
N ARG A 372 17.20 4.90 -7.30
CA ARG A 372 15.76 4.72 -7.13
C ARG A 372 15.38 3.26 -6.86
N CYS A 373 15.96 2.29 -7.57
CA CYS A 373 15.80 0.86 -7.27
C CYS A 373 16.25 0.52 -5.84
N ILE A 374 17.45 0.96 -5.46
CA ILE A 374 18.03 0.68 -4.13
C ILE A 374 17.12 1.21 -3.01
N VAL A 375 16.59 2.42 -3.15
CA VAL A 375 15.64 2.99 -2.19
C VAL A 375 14.35 2.16 -2.16
N ALA A 376 13.80 1.80 -3.32
CA ALA A 376 12.57 1.02 -3.38
C ALA A 376 12.72 -0.38 -2.75
N LEU A 377 13.90 -1.01 -2.82
CA LEU A 377 14.14 -2.31 -2.18
C LEU A 377 13.92 -2.30 -0.66
N GLN A 378 14.02 -1.14 -0.01
CA GLN A 378 13.68 -1.00 1.41
C GLN A 378 12.20 -1.32 1.68
N GLY A 379 11.32 -1.16 0.67
CA GLY A 379 9.90 -1.52 0.78
C GLY A 379 9.67 -3.01 1.07
N PHE A 380 10.48 -3.92 0.50
CA PHE A 380 10.41 -5.35 0.81
C PHE A 380 10.71 -5.62 2.29
N ASP A 381 11.75 -4.98 2.81
CA ASP A 381 12.17 -5.13 4.19
C ASP A 381 11.12 -4.60 5.17
N LEU A 382 10.51 -3.45 4.85
CA LEU A 382 9.41 -2.91 5.66
C LEU A 382 8.22 -3.87 5.70
N VAL A 383 7.77 -4.37 4.54
CA VAL A 383 6.65 -5.32 4.51
C VAL A 383 6.99 -6.56 5.32
N ARG A 384 8.20 -7.11 5.16
CA ARG A 384 8.69 -8.25 5.96
C ARG A 384 8.63 -7.95 7.47
N GLN A 385 9.16 -6.80 7.91
CA GLN A 385 9.12 -6.40 9.31
C GLN A 385 7.69 -6.32 9.85
N VAL A 386 6.76 -5.72 9.11
CA VAL A 386 5.34 -5.67 9.50
C VAL A 386 4.76 -7.07 9.68
N LEU A 387 5.03 -8.01 8.77
CA LEU A 387 4.59 -9.39 8.91
C LEU A 387 5.18 -10.08 10.14
N GLU A 388 6.47 -9.90 10.40
CA GLU A 388 7.13 -10.46 11.59
C GLU A 388 6.59 -9.87 12.90
N HIS A 389 6.20 -8.59 12.89
CA HIS A 389 5.56 -7.96 14.03
C HIS A 389 4.20 -8.59 14.31
N ARG A 390 3.38 -8.76 13.28
CA ARG A 390 2.06 -9.41 13.36
C ARG A 390 2.16 -10.86 13.83
N VAL A 391 3.13 -11.62 13.31
CA VAL A 391 3.40 -12.99 13.79
C VAL A 391 3.78 -12.98 15.27
N GLY A 392 4.72 -12.13 15.68
CA GLY A 392 5.17 -12.05 17.07
C GLY A 392 4.12 -11.56 18.08
N GLU A 393 3.09 -10.84 17.63
CA GLU A 393 1.92 -10.51 18.45
C GLU A 393 0.97 -11.70 18.61
N VAL A 394 0.78 -12.47 17.54
CA VAL A 394 -0.05 -13.68 17.56
C VAL A 394 0.60 -14.80 18.35
N GLU A 395 1.92 -14.87 18.42
CA GLU A 395 2.63 -15.76 19.36
C GLU A 395 2.23 -15.46 20.83
N ILE A 396 2.14 -14.19 21.22
CA ILE A 396 1.67 -13.81 22.57
C ILE A 396 0.23 -14.28 22.78
N LEU A 397 -0.64 -14.13 21.78
CA LEU A 397 -2.00 -14.67 21.82
C LEU A 397 -1.95 -16.18 22.04
N LYS A 398 -1.25 -16.92 21.18
CA LYS A 398 -1.14 -18.39 21.19
C LYS A 398 -0.69 -18.92 22.56
N ASP A 399 0.33 -18.29 23.15
CA ASP A 399 0.91 -18.72 24.43
C ASP A 399 -0.02 -18.50 25.63
N ASN A 400 -0.97 -17.57 25.54
CA ASN A 400 -1.83 -17.16 26.66
C ASN A 400 -3.33 -17.45 26.41
N PHE A 401 -3.69 -17.90 25.21
CA PHE A 401 -5.08 -18.03 24.76
C PHE A 401 -5.90 -19.00 25.62
N ASN A 402 -5.35 -20.20 25.86
CA ASN A 402 -6.01 -21.22 26.67
C ASN A 402 -6.22 -20.74 28.11
N ALA A 403 -5.23 -20.07 28.71
CA ALA A 403 -5.33 -19.52 30.05
C ALA A 403 -6.44 -18.45 30.16
N VAL A 404 -6.65 -17.63 29.12
CA VAL A 404 -7.79 -16.68 29.09
C VAL A 404 -9.12 -17.40 28.92
N ARG A 405 -9.19 -18.39 28.03
CA ARG A 405 -10.40 -19.20 27.80
C ARG A 405 -10.84 -19.92 29.08
N ASP A 406 -9.88 -20.49 29.80
CA ASP A 406 -10.08 -21.27 31.02
C ASP A 406 -10.16 -20.38 32.27
N LYS A 407 -10.07 -19.06 32.09
CA LYS A 407 -10.15 -17.99 33.13
C LYS A 407 -9.03 -18.03 34.17
N GLU A 408 -7.91 -18.63 33.83
CA GLU A 408 -6.67 -18.63 34.62
C GLU A 408 -5.89 -17.30 34.47
N LEU A 409 -6.09 -16.60 33.35
CA LEU A 409 -5.53 -15.28 33.07
C LEU A 409 -6.63 -14.26 32.77
N ASN A 410 -6.50 -13.04 33.29
CA ASN A 410 -7.42 -11.95 32.95
C ASN A 410 -7.17 -11.49 31.51
N TRP A 411 -8.21 -11.45 30.68
CA TRP A 411 -8.11 -11.05 29.27
C TRP A 411 -7.55 -9.63 29.08
N GLU A 412 -7.78 -8.70 30.03
CA GLU A 412 -7.20 -7.34 29.96
C GLU A 412 -5.67 -7.37 30.04
N GLN A 413 -5.09 -8.33 30.79
CA GLN A 413 -3.63 -8.51 30.84
C GLN A 413 -3.07 -9.03 29.52
N LEU A 414 -3.81 -9.92 28.84
CA LEU A 414 -3.45 -10.37 27.50
C LEU A 414 -3.51 -9.22 26.49
N LYS A 415 -4.59 -8.43 26.52
CA LYS A 415 -4.75 -7.23 25.71
C LYS A 415 -3.59 -6.25 25.93
N GLU A 416 -3.23 -5.95 27.19
CA GLU A 416 -2.13 -5.04 27.50
C GLU A 416 -0.80 -5.54 26.91
N ARG A 417 -0.47 -6.83 27.06
CA ARG A 417 0.75 -7.42 26.49
C ARG A 417 0.82 -7.28 24.97
N ILE A 418 -0.30 -7.52 24.28
CA ILE A 418 -0.37 -7.40 22.82
C ILE A 418 -0.24 -5.93 22.40
N LEU A 419 -0.95 -5.02 23.07
CA LEU A 419 -0.89 -3.59 22.73
C LEU A 419 0.51 -3.00 22.96
N ILE A 420 1.20 -3.38 24.05
CA ILE A 420 2.61 -3.01 24.27
C ILE A 420 3.47 -3.52 23.11
N LYS A 421 3.30 -4.80 22.73
CA LYS A 421 4.06 -5.42 21.64
C LYS A 421 3.87 -4.69 20.30
N ILE A 422 2.64 -4.27 20.00
CA ILE A 422 2.34 -3.49 18.80
C ILE A 422 3.10 -2.16 18.87
N VAL A 423 2.90 -1.38 19.94
CA VAL A 423 3.47 -0.03 20.09
C VAL A 423 4.99 -0.03 20.02
N ASP A 424 5.66 -1.01 20.61
CA ASP A 424 7.12 -1.14 20.61
C ASP A 424 7.71 -1.44 19.21
N ARG A 425 6.87 -1.87 18.27
CA ARG A 425 7.29 -2.39 16.95
C ARG A 425 6.69 -1.62 15.76
N LEU A 426 5.96 -0.53 15.98
CA LEU A 426 5.42 0.28 14.88
C LEU A 426 6.57 0.93 14.07
N VAL A 427 6.79 0.47 12.83
CA VAL A 427 7.89 0.95 11.98
C VAL A 427 7.41 1.88 10.88
N THR A 428 6.17 1.77 10.44
CA THR A 428 5.60 2.60 9.37
C THR A 428 4.54 3.58 9.87
N ASP A 429 4.36 4.71 9.18
CA ASP A 429 3.29 5.66 9.52
C ASP A 429 1.90 5.05 9.28
N GLN A 430 1.79 4.16 8.31
CA GLN A 430 0.57 3.42 8.01
C GLN A 430 0.13 2.53 9.19
N GLU A 431 1.09 1.83 9.82
CA GLU A 431 0.80 1.07 11.03
C GLU A 431 0.43 1.99 12.20
N LYS A 432 1.11 3.13 12.37
CA LYS A 432 0.78 4.10 13.42
C LYS A 432 -0.64 4.65 13.26
N PHE A 433 -1.03 5.00 12.03
CA PHE A 433 -2.39 5.46 11.74
C PHE A 433 -3.42 4.35 11.94
N SER A 434 -3.11 3.12 11.52
CA SER A 434 -3.96 1.95 11.77
C SER A 434 -4.14 1.69 13.27
N PHE A 435 -3.06 1.70 14.03
CA PHE A 435 -3.08 1.52 15.48
C PHE A 435 -3.94 2.59 16.16
N ALA A 436 -3.72 3.88 15.84
CA ALA A 436 -4.51 4.98 16.38
C ALA A 436 -6.01 4.89 15.99
N PHE A 437 -6.31 4.32 14.82
CA PHE A 437 -7.69 4.13 14.36
C PHE A 437 -8.43 3.06 15.16
N PHE A 438 -7.81 1.87 15.34
CA PHE A 438 -8.44 0.70 16.00
C PHE A 438 -8.29 0.70 17.52
N PHE A 439 -7.25 1.32 18.07
CA PHE A 439 -6.97 1.38 19.51
C PHE A 439 -6.81 2.82 20.04
N PRO A 440 -7.79 3.71 19.84
CA PRO A 440 -7.69 5.15 20.12
C PRO A 440 -7.53 5.49 21.62
N ASP A 441 -8.10 4.67 22.50
CA ASP A 441 -8.08 4.89 23.96
C ASP A 441 -6.90 4.22 24.66
N SER A 442 -6.01 3.58 23.92
CA SER A 442 -4.81 2.96 24.46
C SER A 442 -3.80 4.03 24.86
N THR A 443 -4.01 4.64 26.03
CA THR A 443 -3.07 5.55 26.71
C THR A 443 -1.91 4.76 27.33
N ILE A 444 -1.27 3.90 26.53
CA ILE A 444 0.01 3.33 26.91
C ILE A 444 1.03 4.45 26.72
N LYS A 445 1.31 5.17 27.81
CA LYS A 445 2.34 6.20 27.81
C LYS A 445 3.64 5.56 27.34
N GLN A 446 4.16 6.03 26.21
CA GLN A 446 5.55 5.88 25.80
C GLN A 446 6.45 6.45 26.90
N HIS A 447 6.70 5.70 27.95
CA HIS A 447 7.72 6.02 28.93
C HIS A 447 8.70 4.86 28.95
N GLU A 448 9.44 4.75 27.85
CA GLU A 448 10.88 4.42 27.80
C GLU A 448 11.48 4.38 26.38
N SER A 449 10.71 4.61 25.30
CA SER A 449 11.27 4.74 23.95
C SER A 449 11.31 6.21 23.47
N LYS A 450 12.52 6.70 23.18
CA LYS A 450 12.76 7.99 22.52
C LYS A 450 12.39 7.90 21.03
N LEU A 451 11.10 7.89 20.66
CA LEU A 451 10.69 7.77 19.25
C LEU A 451 9.56 8.73 18.84
N LEU A 452 9.50 9.92 19.43
CA LEU A 452 8.71 11.05 18.89
C LEU A 452 9.55 12.32 18.66
N ASN A 453 10.84 12.16 18.35
CA ASN A 453 11.69 13.23 17.81
C ASN A 453 12.43 12.80 16.52
N GLY A 454 11.93 11.78 15.83
CA GLY A 454 12.45 11.40 14.52
C GLY A 454 11.65 12.12 13.44
N GLU A 455 12.33 12.86 12.57
CA GLU A 455 11.78 13.38 11.32
C GLU A 455 10.96 12.30 10.60
N THR A 456 9.91 12.76 9.94
CA THR A 456 9.10 12.00 8.99
C THR A 456 10.02 11.25 8.03
N PHE A 457 10.01 9.92 8.06
CA PHE A 457 10.67 9.12 7.02
C PHE A 457 9.75 9.09 5.80
N PHE A 458 10.01 10.00 4.87
CA PHE A 458 9.41 9.99 3.55
C PHE A 458 10.17 9.00 2.65
N PHE A 459 9.43 8.12 1.97
CA PHE A 459 9.92 7.45 0.76
C PHE A 459 9.71 8.34 -0.47
#